data_AF-A0A958N6S7-F1
#
_entry.id   AF-A0A958N6S7-F1
#
_cell.length_a   1.000
_cell.length_b   1.000
_cell.length_c   1.000
_cell.angle_alpha   90.00
_cell.angle_beta   90.00
_cell.angle_gamma   90.00
#
_symmetry.space_group_name_H-M   'P 1'
#
loop_
_entity.id
_entity.type
_entity.pdbx_description
1 polymer ?
#
loop_
_entity_poly.entity_id
_entity_poly.type
_entity_poly.pdbx_seq_one_letter_code
_entity_poly.pdbx_strand_id
1 'polypeptide(L)'
;RLIYFSEEKISTANDPVKRFRKMLEDFSGKNAFEIFQYFGCKHNPSPSEVEKVYKEFAKANHPDKLSKKADKDLVELNNKVFSIVSEAYTTLTNKDKRNVFVNELKQKEAKTQIQGEELLDKATELLEKNQFSEAYEVLQKANQMLESKELFLTTLWARCKTDANSVHKDMQKLREQLDEFDLEERKTALYQFVVGLLYVLENQFPEAEKSFNRALDLDKSFISVRRELAVVRSKNKVKTKGSDFLTGDVTSIISGIFNKKKSG
;
A
#
# COMPACT_ATOMS: atom_id res chain seq x y z
N ARG A 1 -19.21 23.90 -8.96
CA ARG A 1 -19.75 23.43 -10.26
C ARG A 1 -20.97 22.58 -9.93
N LEU A 2 -22.18 23.13 -10.08
CA LEU A 2 -23.42 22.39 -9.85
C LEU A 2 -23.56 21.34 -10.96
N ILE A 3 -23.79 20.08 -10.60
CA ILE A 3 -24.18 19.05 -11.56
C ILE A 3 -25.66 19.27 -11.85
N TYR A 4 -25.93 19.88 -13.01
CA TYR A 4 -27.23 19.76 -13.66
C TYR A 4 -27.36 18.31 -14.14
N PHE A 5 -28.46 17.64 -13.79
CA PHE A 5 -28.86 16.40 -14.43
C PHE A 5 -29.18 16.71 -15.90
N SER A 6 -28.19 16.51 -16.78
CA SER A 6 -28.37 16.56 -18.22
C SER A 6 -29.22 15.38 -18.67
N GLU A 7 -30.21 15.69 -19.51
CA GLU A 7 -31.11 14.76 -20.16
C GLU A 7 -30.35 13.79 -21.08
N GLU A 8 -29.91 12.66 -20.54
CA GLU A 8 -29.72 11.45 -21.33
C GLU A 8 -30.64 10.36 -20.79
N LYS A 9 -31.55 9.90 -21.66
CA LYS A 9 -32.55 8.87 -21.40
C LYS A 9 -31.87 7.53 -21.08
N ILE A 10 -31.53 7.33 -19.81
CA ILE A 10 -31.25 6.01 -19.26
C ILE A 10 -32.53 5.52 -18.60
N SER A 11 -33.07 4.41 -19.10
CA SER A 11 -34.32 3.73 -18.68
C SER A 11 -34.32 3.24 -17.21
N THR A 12 -33.38 3.67 -16.37
CA THR A 12 -33.29 3.35 -14.93
C THR A 12 -33.87 4.44 -14.03
N ALA A 13 -34.17 5.64 -14.55
CA ALA A 13 -34.65 6.77 -13.78
C ALA A 13 -36.13 6.67 -13.31
N ASN A 14 -36.92 5.76 -13.89
CA ASN A 14 -38.38 5.70 -13.67
C ASN A 14 -38.86 4.58 -12.73
N ASP A 15 -37.96 3.84 -12.08
CA ASP A 15 -38.32 2.82 -11.10
C ASP A 15 -37.83 3.22 -9.69
N PRO A 16 -38.70 3.83 -8.86
CA PRO A 16 -38.39 4.22 -7.49
C PRO A 16 -37.89 3.05 -6.62
N VAL A 17 -38.34 1.82 -6.87
CA VAL A 17 -37.93 0.63 -6.11
C VAL A 17 -36.48 0.32 -6.39
N LYS A 18 -36.08 0.26 -7.67
CA LYS A 18 -34.67 0.06 -8.05
C LYS A 18 -33.76 1.14 -7.47
N ARG A 19 -34.20 2.40 -7.51
CA ARG A 19 -33.42 3.53 -6.97
C ARG A 19 -33.19 3.40 -5.46
N PHE A 20 -34.23 3.16 -4.67
CA PHE A 20 -34.06 3.03 -3.21
C PHE A 20 -33.31 1.76 -2.82
N ARG A 21 -33.51 0.65 -3.54
CA ARG A 21 -32.71 -0.56 -3.35
C ARG A 21 -31.22 -0.29 -3.59
N LYS A 22 -30.89 0.40 -4.67
CA LYS A 22 -29.51 0.79 -4.98
C LYS A 22 -28.92 1.71 -3.90
N MET A 23 -29.69 2.68 -3.38
CA MET A 23 -29.25 3.51 -2.26
C MET A 23 -28.97 2.69 -1.00
N LEU A 24 -29.81 1.70 -0.65
CA LEU A 24 -29.55 0.83 0.50
C LEU A 24 -28.29 -0.01 0.33
N GLU A 25 -28.06 -0.56 -0.87
CA GLU A 25 -26.83 -1.27 -1.20
C GLU A 25 -25.62 -0.34 -1.06
N ASP A 26 -25.70 0.87 -1.61
CA ASP A 26 -24.63 1.86 -1.56
C ASP A 26 -24.38 2.38 -0.15
N PHE A 27 -25.40 2.44 0.73
CA PHE A 27 -25.26 2.87 2.13
C PHE A 27 -24.73 1.77 3.05
N SER A 28 -24.69 0.52 2.59
CA SER A 28 -24.20 -0.59 3.41
C SER A 28 -22.75 -0.35 3.84
N GLY A 29 -22.51 -0.35 5.15
CA GLY A 29 -21.19 -0.12 5.75
C GLY A 29 -20.70 1.33 5.73
N LYS A 30 -21.46 2.26 5.14
CA LYS A 30 -21.09 3.70 5.12
C LYS A 30 -21.41 4.37 6.45
N ASN A 31 -20.50 5.22 6.89
CA ASN A 31 -20.72 6.12 8.03
C ASN A 31 -21.48 7.40 7.60
N ALA A 32 -21.83 8.25 8.58
CA ALA A 32 -22.63 9.45 8.32
C ALA A 32 -21.96 10.43 7.31
N PHE A 33 -20.64 10.60 7.33
CA PHE A 33 -19.94 11.44 6.35
C PHE A 33 -20.05 10.85 4.94
N GLU A 34 -19.83 9.56 4.79
CA GLU A 34 -19.86 8.87 3.50
C GLU A 34 -21.27 8.87 2.87
N ILE A 35 -22.32 8.80 3.70
CA ILE A 35 -23.72 8.97 3.25
C ILE A 35 -23.92 10.36 2.65
N PHE A 36 -23.41 11.42 3.28
CA PHE A 36 -23.55 12.77 2.71
C PHE A 36 -22.62 13.02 1.51
N GLN A 37 -21.44 12.39 1.48
CA GLN A 37 -20.58 12.42 0.30
C GLN A 37 -21.24 11.77 -0.92
N TYR A 38 -22.04 10.72 -0.72
CA TYR A 38 -22.86 10.13 -1.80
C TYR A 38 -23.79 11.17 -2.45
N PHE A 39 -24.28 12.14 -1.66
CA PHE A 39 -25.11 13.25 -2.14
C PHE A 39 -24.29 14.47 -2.62
N GLY A 40 -22.96 14.34 -2.74
CA GLY A 40 -22.07 15.38 -3.28
C GLY A 40 -21.51 16.36 -2.25
N CYS A 41 -21.65 16.07 -0.95
CA CYS A 41 -20.95 16.84 0.09
C CYS A 41 -19.43 16.60 0.06
N LYS A 42 -18.67 17.53 0.65
CA LYS A 42 -17.24 17.35 0.90
C LYS A 42 -16.95 16.21 1.90
N HIS A 43 -15.68 15.81 2.02
CA HIS A 43 -15.25 14.71 2.91
C HIS A 43 -15.65 14.91 4.38
N ASN A 44 -15.58 16.16 4.87
CA ASN A 44 -16.02 16.55 6.21
C ASN A 44 -16.95 17.79 6.10
N PRO A 45 -18.23 17.59 5.73
CA PRO A 45 -19.14 18.68 5.47
C PRO A 45 -19.47 19.46 6.73
N SER A 46 -19.74 20.76 6.57
CA SER A 46 -20.21 21.59 7.68
C SER A 46 -21.68 21.26 8.02
N PRO A 47 -22.15 21.54 9.25
CA PRO A 47 -23.56 21.31 9.61
C PRO A 47 -24.55 22.01 8.67
N SER A 48 -24.22 23.21 8.20
CA SER A 48 -25.04 23.97 7.24
C SER A 48 -25.10 23.32 5.85
N GLU A 49 -23.99 22.74 5.39
CA GLU A 49 -23.93 21.99 4.13
C GLU A 49 -24.78 20.72 4.21
N VAL A 50 -24.63 19.96 5.30
CA VAL A 50 -25.45 18.77 5.61
C VAL A 50 -26.93 19.13 5.64
N GLU A 51 -27.29 20.23 6.31
CA GLU A 51 -28.67 20.70 6.40
C GLU A 51 -29.27 21.08 5.04
N LYS A 52 -28.50 21.78 4.20
CA LYS A 52 -28.95 22.12 2.84
C LYS A 52 -29.24 20.87 2.01
N VAL A 53 -28.32 19.90 2.01
CA VAL A 53 -28.47 18.66 1.23
C VAL A 53 -29.60 17.80 1.79
N TYR A 54 -29.72 17.69 3.11
CA TYR A 54 -30.82 16.97 3.76
C TYR A 54 -32.19 17.56 3.41
N LYS A 55 -32.33 18.90 3.41
CA LYS A 55 -33.60 19.56 3.04
C LYS A 55 -34.02 19.23 1.61
N GLU A 56 -33.09 19.24 0.65
CA GLU A 56 -33.39 18.87 -0.73
C GLU A 56 -33.75 17.38 -0.85
N PHE A 57 -32.99 16.50 -0.18
CA PHE A 57 -33.30 15.07 -0.11
C PHE A 57 -34.69 14.82 0.47
N ALA A 58 -35.02 15.44 1.62
CA ALA A 58 -36.28 15.25 2.30
C ALA A 58 -37.44 15.81 1.48
N LYS A 59 -37.25 16.99 0.86
CA LYS A 59 -38.24 17.55 -0.07
C LYS A 59 -38.54 16.60 -1.23
N ALA A 60 -37.57 15.88 -1.76
CA ALA A 60 -37.81 14.94 -2.86
C ALA A 60 -38.34 13.57 -2.40
N ASN A 61 -37.99 13.11 -1.20
CA ASN A 61 -38.13 11.70 -0.82
C ASN A 61 -38.87 11.42 0.50
N HIS A 62 -39.48 12.43 1.14
CA HIS A 62 -40.23 12.22 2.38
C HIS A 62 -41.30 11.11 2.23
N PRO A 63 -41.41 10.17 3.18
CA PRO A 63 -42.39 9.07 3.12
C PRO A 63 -43.82 9.52 2.88
N ASP A 64 -44.25 10.62 3.50
CA ASP A 64 -45.59 11.20 3.34
C ASP A 64 -45.93 11.65 1.91
N LYS A 65 -44.94 11.77 1.02
CA LYS A 65 -45.18 12.09 -0.40
C LYS A 65 -45.59 10.87 -1.21
N LEU A 66 -45.45 9.66 -0.66
CA LEU A 66 -45.90 8.44 -1.33
C LEU A 66 -47.43 8.38 -1.33
N SER A 67 -47.98 7.87 -2.43
CA SER A 67 -49.42 7.62 -2.53
C SER A 67 -49.85 6.59 -1.48
N LYS A 68 -51.07 6.73 -0.94
CA LYS A 68 -51.69 5.70 -0.08
C LYS A 68 -51.85 4.34 -0.79
N LYS A 69 -51.77 4.32 -2.12
CA LYS A 69 -51.81 3.12 -2.97
C LYS A 69 -50.40 2.67 -3.42
N ALA A 70 -49.34 3.27 -2.90
CA ALA A 70 -47.98 2.88 -3.23
C ALA A 70 -47.75 1.41 -2.86
N ASP A 71 -46.94 0.74 -3.67
CA ASP A 71 -46.52 -0.62 -3.41
C ASP A 71 -45.81 -0.74 -2.05
N LYS A 72 -46.03 -1.86 -1.34
CA LYS A 72 -45.50 -2.05 0.02
C LYS A 72 -43.98 -2.06 0.03
N ASP A 73 -43.34 -2.69 -0.96
CA ASP A 73 -41.88 -2.77 -1.05
C ASP A 73 -41.30 -1.37 -1.26
N LEU A 74 -41.95 -0.54 -2.08
CA LEU A 74 -41.55 0.85 -2.29
C LEU A 74 -41.60 1.66 -0.99
N VAL A 75 -42.69 1.54 -0.22
CA VAL A 75 -42.86 2.23 1.06
C VAL A 75 -41.78 1.80 2.05
N GLU A 76 -41.52 0.49 2.15
CA GLU A 76 -40.50 -0.04 3.05
C GLU A 76 -39.09 0.45 2.68
N LEU A 77 -38.72 0.38 1.40
CA LEU A 77 -37.41 0.83 0.92
C LEU A 77 -37.22 2.33 1.14
N ASN A 78 -38.23 3.15 0.81
CA ASN A 78 -38.19 4.59 1.04
C ASN A 78 -37.98 4.91 2.52
N ASN A 79 -38.76 4.29 3.42
CA ASN A 79 -38.65 4.50 4.86
C ASN A 79 -37.26 4.13 5.38
N LYS A 80 -36.68 3.00 4.94
CA LYS A 80 -35.33 2.59 5.33
C LYS A 80 -34.27 3.62 4.90
N VAL A 81 -34.30 4.02 3.62
CA VAL A 81 -33.37 5.04 3.10
C VAL A 81 -33.54 6.35 3.85
N PHE A 82 -34.77 6.81 4.04
CA PHE A 82 -35.06 8.06 4.72
C PHE A 82 -34.59 8.04 6.18
N SER A 83 -34.76 6.91 6.88
CA SER A 83 -34.28 6.71 8.24
C SER A 83 -32.75 6.81 8.32
N ILE A 84 -32.02 6.11 7.45
CA ILE A 84 -30.55 6.14 7.41
C ILE A 84 -30.03 7.57 7.18
N VAL A 85 -30.61 8.28 6.21
CA VAL A 85 -30.21 9.66 5.89
C VAL A 85 -30.57 10.64 7.01
N SER A 86 -31.71 10.44 7.67
CA SER A 86 -32.13 11.28 8.81
C SER A 86 -31.29 11.05 10.06
N GLU A 87 -30.87 9.81 10.30
CA GLU A 87 -29.93 9.49 11.37
C GLU A 87 -28.56 10.14 11.10
N ALA A 88 -28.02 9.98 9.89
CA ALA A 88 -26.78 10.64 9.48
C ALA A 88 -26.89 12.18 9.61
N TYR A 89 -28.02 12.77 9.21
CA TYR A 89 -28.29 14.20 9.36
C TYR A 89 -28.23 14.61 10.83
N THR A 90 -28.92 13.86 11.70
CA THR A 90 -28.97 14.14 13.14
C THR A 90 -27.59 14.03 13.78
N THR A 91 -26.81 13.02 13.40
CA THR A 91 -25.44 12.81 13.89
C THR A 91 -24.51 13.95 13.48
N LEU A 92 -24.63 14.46 12.25
CA LEU A 92 -23.71 15.49 11.74
C LEU A 92 -24.14 16.94 12.04
N THR A 93 -25.41 17.20 12.33
CA THR A 93 -25.90 18.56 12.64
C THR A 93 -25.99 18.85 14.14
N ASN A 94 -26.18 17.84 14.98
CA ASN A 94 -26.09 17.99 16.42
C ASN A 94 -24.61 18.03 16.85
N LYS A 95 -24.20 19.11 17.55
CA LYS A 95 -22.80 19.34 17.94
C LYS A 95 -22.23 18.20 18.79
N ASP A 96 -22.97 17.73 19.80
CA ASP A 96 -22.49 16.71 20.72
C ASP A 96 -22.40 15.34 20.04
N LYS A 97 -23.44 14.97 19.28
CA LYS A 97 -23.43 13.72 18.49
C LYS A 97 -22.30 13.72 17.47
N ARG A 98 -22.05 14.84 16.79
CA ARG A 98 -20.95 14.95 15.82
C ARG A 98 -19.60 14.79 16.50
N ASN A 99 -19.40 15.39 17.67
CA ASN A 99 -18.16 15.26 18.42
C ASN A 99 -17.90 13.80 18.85
N VAL A 100 -18.92 13.12 19.38
CA VAL A 100 -18.83 11.69 19.74
C VAL A 100 -18.48 10.86 18.51
N PHE A 101 -19.23 11.03 17.42
CA PHE A 101 -19.00 10.31 16.16
C PHE A 101 -17.59 10.52 15.59
N VAL A 102 -17.11 11.77 15.55
CA VAL A 102 -15.76 12.09 15.06
C VAL A 102 -14.69 11.48 15.96
N ASN A 103 -14.88 11.49 17.27
CA ASN A 103 -13.94 10.87 18.20
C ASN A 103 -13.90 9.34 18.05
N GLU A 104 -15.05 8.69 17.87
CA GLU A 104 -15.13 7.25 17.60
C GLU A 104 -14.41 6.88 16.29
N LEU A 105 -14.57 7.69 15.23
CA LEU A 105 -13.85 7.48 13.98
C LEU A 105 -12.33 7.58 14.18
N LYS A 106 -11.85 8.60 14.90
CA LYS A 106 -10.43 8.76 15.21
C LYS A 106 -9.89 7.59 16.04
N GLN A 107 -10.64 7.13 17.03
CA GLN A 107 -10.24 5.97 17.83
C GLN A 107 -10.17 4.69 17.01
N LYS A 108 -11.14 4.49 16.09
CA LYS A 108 -11.14 3.35 15.17
C LYS A 108 -9.92 3.39 14.24
N GLU A 109 -9.63 4.55 13.66
CA GLU A 109 -8.47 4.76 12.79
C GLU A 109 -7.15 4.50 13.54
N ALA A 110 -6.99 5.10 14.74
CA ALA A 110 -5.82 4.87 15.58
C ALA A 110 -5.66 3.38 15.94
N LYS A 111 -6.76 2.69 16.26
CA LYS A 111 -6.73 1.24 16.53
C LYS A 111 -6.31 0.43 15.29
N THR A 112 -6.82 0.78 14.11
CA THR A 112 -6.42 0.14 12.85
C THR A 112 -4.94 0.36 12.57
N GLN A 113 -4.42 1.56 12.81
CA GLN A 113 -3.00 1.85 12.66
C GLN A 113 -2.14 1.00 13.61
N ILE A 114 -2.50 0.96 14.90
CA ILE A 114 -1.80 0.13 15.90
C ILE A 114 -1.78 -1.34 15.49
N GLN A 115 -2.91 -1.88 15.00
CA GLN A 115 -2.97 -3.26 14.49
C GLN A 115 -2.06 -3.47 13.28
N GLY A 116 -1.94 -2.47 12.40
CA GLY A 116 -1.00 -2.51 11.28
C GLY A 116 0.46 -2.54 11.73
N GLU A 117 0.81 -1.73 12.75
CA GLU A 117 2.14 -1.69 13.35
C GLU A 117 2.49 -3.03 14.05
N GLU A 118 1.56 -3.62 14.82
CA GLU A 118 1.75 -4.94 15.42
C GLU A 118 2.02 -6.04 14.37
N LEU A 119 1.36 -5.97 13.21
CA LEU A 119 1.61 -6.90 12.11
C LEU A 119 2.97 -6.65 11.44
N LEU A 120 3.41 -5.40 11.33
CA LEU A 120 4.72 -5.04 10.81
C LEU A 120 5.84 -5.57 11.73
N ASP A 121 5.72 -5.39 13.04
CA ASP A 121 6.67 -5.91 14.03
C ASP A 121 6.78 -7.44 13.92
N LYS A 122 5.62 -8.11 13.90
CA LYS A 122 5.56 -9.57 13.72
C LYS A 122 6.23 -10.02 12.42
N ALA A 123 5.99 -9.31 11.31
CA ALA A 123 6.59 -9.64 10.04
C ALA A 123 8.13 -9.47 10.06
N THR A 124 8.62 -8.42 10.72
CA THR A 124 10.06 -8.19 10.89
C THR A 124 10.71 -9.33 11.66
N GLU A 125 10.11 -9.79 12.75
CA GLU A 125 10.60 -10.99 13.47
C GLU A 125 10.64 -12.24 12.58
N LEU A 126 9.62 -12.46 11.76
CA LEU A 126 9.58 -13.59 10.82
C LEU A 126 10.70 -13.49 9.79
N LEU A 127 10.99 -12.28 9.27
CA LEU A 127 12.09 -12.06 8.33
C LEU A 127 13.46 -12.34 8.95
N GLU A 128 13.69 -11.95 10.20
CA GLU A 128 14.93 -12.26 10.92
C GLU A 128 15.13 -13.77 11.15
N LYS A 129 14.02 -14.51 11.29
CA LYS A 129 13.98 -15.97 11.37
C LYS A 129 14.02 -16.66 9.99
N ASN A 130 14.17 -15.90 8.90
CA ASN A 130 14.13 -16.35 7.50
C ASN A 130 12.79 -17.00 7.06
N GLN A 131 11.69 -16.74 7.78
CA GLN A 131 10.34 -17.21 7.43
C GLN A 131 9.69 -16.26 6.41
N PHE A 132 10.30 -16.15 5.22
CA PHE A 132 9.99 -15.08 4.27
C PHE A 132 8.56 -15.14 3.70
N SER A 133 8.05 -16.33 3.38
CA SER A 133 6.69 -16.49 2.83
C SER A 133 5.63 -16.08 3.85
N GLU A 134 5.75 -16.56 5.09
CA GLU A 134 4.85 -16.18 6.18
C GLU A 134 4.91 -14.67 6.48
N ALA A 135 6.12 -14.10 6.50
CA ALA A 135 6.30 -12.66 6.66
C ALA A 135 5.57 -11.86 5.57
N TYR A 136 5.69 -12.30 4.31
CA TYR A 136 5.04 -11.63 3.19
C TYR A 136 3.50 -11.67 3.30
N GLU A 137 2.92 -12.79 3.72
CA GLU A 137 1.47 -12.89 3.97
C GLU A 137 1.00 -11.96 5.10
N VAL A 138 1.79 -11.82 6.17
CA VAL A 138 1.49 -10.89 7.27
C VAL A 138 1.57 -9.45 6.78
N LEU A 139 2.58 -9.10 5.98
CA LEU A 139 2.76 -7.75 5.41
C LEU A 139 1.63 -7.37 4.46
N GLN A 140 1.07 -8.32 3.71
CA GLN A 140 -0.11 -8.05 2.89
C GLN A 140 -1.32 -7.62 3.72
N LYS A 141 -1.49 -8.19 4.93
CA LYS A 141 -2.54 -7.76 5.86
C LYS A 141 -2.23 -6.38 6.45
N ALA A 142 -0.98 -6.12 6.81
CA ALA A 142 -0.56 -4.81 7.32
C ALA A 142 -0.80 -3.68 6.30
N ASN A 143 -0.55 -3.92 5.00
CA ASN A 143 -0.79 -2.96 3.92
C ASN A 143 -2.27 -2.56 3.74
N GLN A 144 -3.21 -3.27 4.36
CA GLN A 144 -4.64 -2.89 4.35
C GLN A 144 -5.00 -1.93 5.50
N MET A 145 -4.08 -1.72 6.46
CA MET A 145 -4.34 -1.05 7.73
C MET A 145 -3.41 0.15 7.96
N LEU A 146 -2.18 0.06 7.47
CA LEU A 146 -1.12 1.02 7.67
C LEU A 146 -0.50 1.37 6.32
N GLU A 147 -0.21 2.65 6.11
CA GLU A 147 0.66 3.11 5.03
C GLU A 147 1.88 3.76 5.67
N SER A 148 3.04 3.15 5.48
CA SER A 148 4.32 3.71 5.95
C SER A 148 5.47 3.31 5.05
N LYS A 149 6.51 4.14 5.01
CA LYS A 149 7.73 3.85 4.23
C LYS A 149 8.46 2.61 4.77
N GLU A 150 8.43 2.38 6.08
CA GLU A 150 8.96 1.19 6.70
C GLU A 150 8.21 -0.07 6.24
N LEU A 151 6.88 -0.05 6.26
CA LEU A 151 6.07 -1.15 5.76
C LEU A 151 6.37 -1.46 4.28
N PHE A 152 6.53 -0.43 3.45
CA PHE A 152 6.94 -0.58 2.06
C PHE A 152 8.30 -1.29 1.93
N LEU A 153 9.32 -0.82 2.64
CA LEU A 153 10.67 -1.39 2.61
C LEU A 153 10.70 -2.83 3.13
N THR A 154 10.01 -3.12 4.24
CA THR A 154 9.91 -4.46 4.82
C THR A 154 9.17 -5.42 3.88
N THR A 155 8.10 -4.94 3.23
CA THR A 155 7.41 -5.68 2.15
C THR A 155 8.36 -5.98 0.99
N LEU A 156 9.16 -5.01 0.56
CA LEU A 156 10.11 -5.20 -0.52
C LEU A 156 11.23 -6.18 -0.15
N TRP A 157 11.73 -6.15 1.10
CA TRP A 157 12.64 -7.17 1.61
C TRP A 157 12.01 -8.57 1.50
N ALA A 158 10.80 -8.77 2.03
CA ALA A 158 10.11 -10.05 1.95
C ALA A 158 9.98 -10.53 0.49
N ARG A 159 9.53 -9.64 -0.42
CA ARG A 159 9.39 -9.95 -1.86
C ARG A 159 10.69 -10.34 -2.53
N CYS A 160 11.81 -9.67 -2.21
CA CYS A 160 13.11 -10.04 -2.77
C CYS A 160 13.52 -11.48 -2.40
N LYS A 161 13.00 -12.00 -1.27
CA LYS A 161 13.30 -13.34 -0.77
C LYS A 161 12.29 -14.41 -1.18
N THR A 162 11.07 -14.03 -1.55
CA THR A 162 9.99 -14.96 -1.93
C THR A 162 9.71 -14.99 -3.43
N ASP A 163 9.77 -13.85 -4.12
CA ASP A 163 9.46 -13.71 -5.54
C ASP A 163 10.39 -12.70 -6.22
N ALA A 164 11.67 -13.06 -6.28
CA ALA A 164 12.72 -12.26 -6.92
C ALA A 164 12.42 -11.94 -8.39
N ASN A 165 11.73 -12.84 -9.11
CA ASN A 165 11.38 -12.64 -10.51
C ASN A 165 10.33 -11.55 -10.69
N SER A 166 9.30 -11.51 -9.83
CA SER A 166 8.34 -10.38 -9.82
C SER A 166 9.05 -9.07 -9.51
N VAL A 167 9.92 -9.04 -8.49
CA VAL A 167 10.66 -7.82 -8.13
C VAL A 167 11.52 -7.33 -9.31
N HIS A 168 12.20 -8.24 -10.01
CA HIS A 168 13.01 -7.88 -11.17
C HIS A 168 12.19 -7.26 -12.31
N LYS A 169 10.97 -7.75 -12.56
CA LYS A 169 10.05 -7.16 -13.56
C LYS A 169 9.61 -5.75 -13.16
N ASP A 170 9.41 -5.51 -11.87
CA ASP A 170 8.96 -4.23 -11.33
C ASP A 170 10.11 -3.23 -11.05
N MET A 171 11.37 -3.59 -11.36
CA MET A 171 12.55 -2.90 -10.87
C MET A 171 12.57 -1.39 -11.19
N GLN A 172 12.19 -1.00 -12.41
CA GLN A 172 12.14 0.42 -12.78
C GLN A 172 11.16 1.20 -11.90
N LYS A 173 9.94 0.68 -11.72
CA LYS A 173 8.92 1.30 -10.87
C LYS A 173 9.37 1.37 -9.42
N LEU A 174 10.01 0.32 -8.92
CA LEU A 174 10.53 0.29 -7.54
C LEU A 174 11.63 1.34 -7.34
N ARG A 175 12.47 1.60 -8.34
CA ARG A 175 13.47 2.68 -8.29
C ARG A 175 12.81 4.05 -8.22
N GLU A 176 11.81 4.30 -9.06
CA GLU A 176 11.04 5.55 -9.03
C GLU A 176 10.41 5.77 -7.64
N GLN A 177 9.83 4.73 -7.04
CA GLN A 177 9.27 4.80 -5.68
C GLN A 177 10.34 5.04 -4.60
N LEU A 178 11.54 4.47 -4.74
CA LEU A 178 12.65 4.70 -3.81
C LEU A 178 13.29 6.09 -4.00
N ASP A 179 13.14 6.71 -5.17
CA ASP A 179 13.60 8.06 -5.45
C ASP A 179 12.69 9.14 -4.83
N GLU A 180 11.46 8.79 -4.46
CA GLU A 180 10.57 9.68 -3.69
C GLU A 180 10.97 9.81 -2.22
N PHE A 181 11.84 8.94 -1.70
CA PHE A 181 12.32 9.01 -0.32
C PHE A 181 13.20 10.25 -0.14
N ASP A 182 13.01 11.00 0.94
CA ASP A 182 13.84 12.14 1.26
C ASP A 182 15.22 11.74 1.83
N LEU A 183 16.10 12.71 2.08
CA LEU A 183 17.46 12.44 2.55
C LEU A 183 17.51 11.78 3.93
N GLU A 184 16.56 12.04 4.82
CA GLU A 184 16.53 11.45 6.16
C GLU A 184 15.95 10.02 6.10
N GLU A 185 14.90 9.81 5.30
CA GLU A 185 14.32 8.49 5.08
C GLU A 185 15.31 7.49 4.45
N ARG A 186 16.23 7.99 3.59
CA ARG A 186 17.31 7.19 2.99
C ARG A 186 18.44 6.84 3.96
N LYS A 187 18.54 7.51 5.12
CA LYS A 187 19.57 7.28 6.15
C LYS A 187 19.16 6.23 7.18
N THR A 188 18.30 5.28 6.79
CA THR A 188 17.91 4.15 7.62
C THR A 188 18.65 2.88 7.21
N ALA A 189 18.96 2.02 8.18
CA ALA A 189 19.63 0.74 7.91
C ALA A 189 18.78 -0.15 6.98
N LEU A 190 17.46 -0.16 7.19
CA LEU A 190 16.50 -0.89 6.36
C LEU A 190 16.50 -0.41 4.91
N TYR A 191 16.52 0.90 4.65
CA TYR A 191 16.59 1.42 3.29
C TYR A 191 17.87 0.95 2.57
N GLN A 192 19.03 1.14 3.22
CA GLN A 192 20.32 0.73 2.65
C GLN A 192 20.39 -0.78 2.43
N PHE A 193 19.78 -1.56 3.31
CA PHE A 193 19.67 -3.01 3.17
C PHE A 193 18.81 -3.41 1.96
N VAL A 194 17.62 -2.83 1.81
CA VAL A 194 16.73 -3.12 0.68
C VAL A 194 17.36 -2.72 -0.65
N VAL A 195 18.01 -1.56 -0.73
CA VAL A 195 18.78 -1.15 -1.91
C VAL A 195 19.87 -2.17 -2.24
N GLY A 196 20.58 -2.68 -1.22
CA GLY A 196 21.56 -3.74 -1.39
C GLY A 196 20.94 -5.03 -1.97
N LEU A 197 19.76 -5.43 -1.52
CA LEU A 197 19.03 -6.58 -2.08
C LEU A 197 18.67 -6.37 -3.55
N LEU A 198 18.24 -5.17 -3.95
CA LEU A 198 17.94 -4.87 -5.35
C LEU A 198 19.21 -4.97 -6.23
N TYR A 199 20.34 -4.45 -5.75
CA TYR A 199 21.62 -4.63 -6.45
C TYR A 199 22.03 -6.10 -6.59
N VAL A 200 21.73 -6.94 -5.58
CA VAL A 200 21.94 -8.39 -5.69
C VAL A 200 21.11 -9.00 -6.82
N LEU A 201 19.85 -8.60 -6.97
CA LEU A 201 18.97 -9.10 -8.05
C LEU A 201 19.47 -8.71 -9.45
N GLU A 202 20.17 -7.58 -9.55
CA GLU A 202 20.80 -7.12 -10.80
C GLU A 202 22.24 -7.65 -10.99
N ASN A 203 22.72 -8.51 -10.09
CA ASN A 203 24.10 -9.02 -10.07
C ASN A 203 25.18 -7.93 -9.92
N GLN A 204 24.82 -6.77 -9.36
CA GLN A 204 25.71 -5.65 -9.02
C GLN A 204 26.28 -5.84 -7.61
N PHE A 205 27.07 -6.91 -7.44
CA PHE A 205 27.61 -7.31 -6.14
C PHE A 205 28.52 -6.28 -5.45
N PRO A 206 29.36 -5.48 -6.15
CA PRO A 206 30.14 -4.41 -5.52
C PRO A 206 29.26 -3.30 -4.91
N GLU A 207 28.20 -2.91 -5.59
CA GLU A 207 27.23 -1.90 -5.16
C GLU A 207 26.37 -2.42 -4.00
N ALA A 208 25.96 -3.70 -4.07
CA ALA A 208 25.30 -4.39 -2.98
C ALA A 208 26.15 -4.40 -1.72
N GLU A 209 27.44 -4.74 -1.84
CA GLU A 209 28.37 -4.74 -0.71
C GLU A 209 28.52 -3.35 -0.08
N LYS A 210 28.66 -2.28 -0.89
CA LYS A 210 28.69 -0.90 -0.37
C LYS A 210 27.41 -0.56 0.41
N SER A 211 26.26 -0.93 -0.12
CA SER A 211 24.95 -0.66 0.51
C SER A 211 24.78 -1.43 1.82
N PHE A 212 25.19 -2.70 1.87
CA PHE A 212 25.18 -3.49 3.10
C PHE A 212 26.16 -3.00 4.16
N ASN A 213 27.36 -2.53 3.77
CA ASN A 213 28.26 -1.91 4.75
C ASN A 213 27.63 -0.65 5.37
N ARG A 214 27.01 0.22 4.56
CA ARG A 214 26.28 1.39 5.08
C ARG A 214 25.14 1.00 6.02
N ALA A 215 24.39 -0.05 5.69
CA ALA A 215 23.33 -0.56 6.57
C ALA A 215 23.90 -1.01 7.93
N LEU A 216 25.07 -1.67 7.96
CA LEU A 216 25.74 -2.07 9.21
C LEU A 216 26.36 -0.90 9.98
N ASP A 217 26.80 0.15 9.28
CA ASP A 217 27.29 1.37 9.92
C ASP A 217 26.17 2.08 10.69
N LEU A 218 24.95 2.04 10.14
CA LEU A 218 23.73 2.58 10.75
C LEU A 218 23.17 1.69 11.86
N ASP A 219 23.10 0.38 11.62
CA ASP A 219 22.68 -0.61 12.62
C ASP A 219 23.60 -1.84 12.59
N LYS A 220 24.50 -1.88 13.58
CA LYS A 220 25.45 -2.98 13.76
C LYS A 220 24.76 -4.28 14.17
N SER A 221 23.57 -4.23 14.76
CA SER A 221 22.84 -5.38 15.25
C SER A 221 22.03 -6.09 14.16
N PHE A 222 21.91 -5.49 12.97
CA PHE A 222 21.11 -6.01 11.87
C PHE A 222 21.67 -7.34 11.30
N ILE A 223 21.21 -8.46 11.85
CA ILE A 223 21.73 -9.80 11.57
C ILE A 223 21.57 -10.18 10.10
N SER A 224 20.43 -9.84 9.50
CA SER A 224 20.13 -10.14 8.09
C SER A 224 21.14 -9.52 7.14
N VAL A 225 21.57 -8.27 7.40
CA VAL A 225 22.60 -7.60 6.59
C VAL A 225 23.92 -8.38 6.63
N ARG A 226 24.34 -8.84 7.83
CA ARG A 226 25.58 -9.62 7.97
C ARG A 226 25.55 -10.91 7.17
N ARG A 227 24.40 -11.62 7.19
CA ARG A 227 24.19 -12.86 6.42
C ARG A 227 24.32 -12.61 4.92
N GLU A 228 23.62 -11.59 4.40
CA GLU A 228 23.66 -11.24 2.97
C GLU A 228 25.04 -10.76 2.52
N LEU A 229 25.71 -9.95 3.33
CA LEU A 229 27.04 -9.45 3.04
C LEU A 229 28.07 -10.57 2.91
N ALA A 230 27.98 -11.62 3.74
CA ALA A 230 28.84 -12.79 3.63
C ALA A 230 28.65 -13.51 2.27
N VAL A 231 27.39 -13.64 1.83
CA VAL A 231 27.05 -14.22 0.52
C VAL A 231 27.62 -13.36 -0.61
N VAL A 232 27.40 -12.04 -0.59
CA VAL A 232 27.88 -11.12 -1.63
C VAL A 232 29.41 -11.11 -1.73
N ARG A 233 30.12 -11.06 -0.59
CA ARG A 233 31.58 -11.09 -0.58
C ARG A 233 32.16 -12.37 -1.19
N SER A 234 31.51 -13.51 -0.99
CA SER A 234 31.95 -14.76 -1.62
C SER A 234 31.80 -14.71 -3.15
N LYS A 235 30.68 -14.15 -3.65
CA LYS A 235 30.44 -13.94 -5.09
C LYS A 235 31.41 -12.93 -5.73
N ASN A 236 31.73 -11.83 -5.03
CA ASN A 236 32.71 -10.85 -5.50
C ASN A 236 34.09 -11.48 -5.72
N LYS A 237 34.57 -12.31 -4.77
CA LYS A 237 35.88 -12.97 -4.86
C LYS A 237 36.00 -13.93 -6.05
N VAL A 238 34.92 -14.64 -6.39
CA VAL A 238 34.89 -15.56 -7.54
C VAL A 238 35.00 -14.79 -8.86
N LYS A 239 34.32 -13.63 -8.97
CA LYS A 239 34.36 -12.78 -10.17
C LYS A 239 35.76 -12.24 -10.45
N THR A 240 36.48 -11.78 -9.41
CA THR A 240 37.88 -11.32 -9.55
C THR A 240 38.85 -12.43 -9.93
N LYS A 241 38.70 -13.64 -9.38
CA LYS A 241 39.59 -14.76 -9.74
C LYS A 241 39.37 -15.26 -11.17
N GLY A 242 38.15 -15.18 -11.69
CA GLY A 242 37.84 -15.54 -13.08
C GLY A 242 38.40 -14.55 -14.11
N SER A 243 38.44 -13.25 -13.79
CA SER A 243 39.08 -12.23 -14.63
C SER A 243 40.61 -12.29 -14.58
N ASP A 244 41.18 -12.62 -13.42
CA ASP A 244 42.64 -12.76 -13.25
C ASP A 244 43.19 -14.00 -13.99
N PHE A 245 42.40 -15.07 -14.13
CA PHE A 245 42.79 -16.27 -14.89
C PHE A 245 42.81 -16.06 -16.41
N LEU A 246 42.03 -15.11 -16.94
CA LEU A 246 42.00 -14.80 -18.38
C LEU A 246 43.01 -13.72 -18.79
N THR A 247 43.56 -12.97 -17.82
CA THR A 247 44.51 -11.88 -18.07
C THR A 247 45.92 -12.18 -17.57
N GLY A 248 46.08 -13.11 -16.62
CA GLY A 248 47.36 -13.70 -16.27
C GLY A 248 47.65 -14.92 -17.13
N ASP A 249 48.71 -14.83 -17.95
CA ASP A 249 49.43 -15.98 -18.52
C ASP A 249 48.90 -16.67 -19.79
N VAL A 250 48.38 -15.92 -20.76
CA VAL A 250 48.45 -16.40 -22.17
C VAL A 250 49.85 -16.16 -22.76
N THR A 251 50.57 -15.15 -22.28
CA THR A 251 51.93 -14.80 -22.76
C THR A 251 53.04 -15.67 -22.20
N SER A 252 52.93 -16.20 -20.98
CA SER A 252 53.96 -17.09 -20.43
C SER A 252 53.91 -18.49 -21.05
N ILE A 253 52.71 -19.00 -21.36
CA ILE A 253 52.52 -20.35 -21.90
C ILE A 253 53.01 -20.45 -23.36
N ILE A 254 52.92 -19.37 -24.15
CA ILE A 254 53.37 -19.39 -25.56
C ILE A 254 54.90 -19.19 -25.69
N SER A 255 55.55 -18.56 -24.71
CA SER A 255 57.02 -18.37 -24.73
C SER A 255 57.82 -19.64 -24.46
N GLY A 256 57.21 -20.68 -23.86
CA GLY A 256 57.87 -21.96 -23.55
C GLY A 256 57.90 -22.99 -24.68
N ILE A 257 57.11 -22.80 -25.75
CA ILE A 257 56.93 -23.83 -26.79
C ILE A 257 57.78 -23.56 -28.05
N PHE A 258 58.33 -22.35 -28.21
CA PHE A 258 59.08 -21.98 -29.43
C PHE A 258 60.61 -22.02 -29.36
N ASN A 259 61.22 -22.35 -28.21
CA ASN A 259 62.69 -22.39 -28.06
C ASN A 259 63.27 -23.79 -27.84
N LYS A 260 62.87 -24.76 -28.68
CA LYS A 260 63.61 -26.01 -28.80
C LYS A 260 63.83 -26.41 -30.27
N LYS A 261 64.79 -25.76 -30.92
CA LYS A 261 65.57 -26.37 -31.99
C LYS A 261 66.98 -25.77 -32.06
N LYS A 262 67.95 -26.71 -32.15
CA LYS A 262 69.39 -26.58 -32.49
C LYS A 262 70.38 -26.47 -31.32
N SER A 263 70.89 -27.63 -30.90
CA SER A 263 72.33 -27.87 -30.71
C SER A 263 72.56 -29.35 -30.37
N GLY A 264 73.31 -30.07 -31.21
CA GLY A 264 73.68 -31.48 -31.04
C GLY A 264 73.25 -32.33 -32.21
#